data_AF-A0A7C2YIV2-F1
#
_entry.id   AF-A0A7C2YIV2-F1
#
_cell.length_a   1.000
_cell.length_b   1.000
_cell.length_c   1.000
_cell.angle_alpha   90.00
_cell.angle_beta   90.00
_cell.angle_gamma   90.00
#
_symmetry.space_group_name_H-M   'P 1'
#
loop_
_entity.id
_entity.type
_entity.pdbx_description
1 polymer ?
#
loop_
_entity_poly.entity_id
_entity_poly.type
_entity_poly.pdbx_seq_one_letter_code
_entity_poly.pdbx_strand_id
1 'polypeptide(L)'
;MSMRSSPLAAAVVAIALSAPLPAAQSVAPGFNPSPHAIDIPPWFRETFLDLREDIRDAARAGKRLMVYFGQDGCPYCRELMRVNFADRRIADKTQKHFHAVAINIWGDREVTWIDGKTYTEKTFAAALRVQFTPTLLFFDEKGGIALRLNGYYPPHKFDAALTYASPQHPRKETFAAFLQRQAREPASGRLHPQPFFMKPPFDFSTSQRTSGRPLAIVFEQKECAACDEMHAQGFAHPAMRALSARFDIARLELFGEGAVVTPAGKRTSEAQWARELRVAYTPTVVFFDARGAELFRIEAYVRPFHFTSAFDYVASGAYRSEPSFQRFLQARAETIRAAGGKVELW
;
A
#
# COMPACT_ATOMS: atom_id res chain seq x y z
N MET A 1 75.82 47.37 -63.76
CA MET A 1 74.67 46.50 -63.42
C MET A 1 75.21 45.23 -62.80
N SER A 2 75.09 45.07 -61.48
CA SER A 2 75.31 43.78 -60.83
C SER A 2 74.38 43.72 -59.62
N MET A 3 73.47 42.75 -59.65
CA MET A 3 72.33 42.60 -58.76
C MET A 3 72.76 42.12 -57.37
N ARG A 4 72.07 42.66 -56.36
CA ARG A 4 72.10 42.20 -54.97
C ARG A 4 71.51 40.80 -54.85
N SER A 5 72.08 39.98 -53.97
CA SER A 5 71.37 38.87 -53.33
C SER A 5 71.78 38.79 -51.85
N SER A 6 70.83 39.11 -50.98
CA SER A 6 70.91 38.96 -49.53
C SER A 6 70.63 37.49 -49.14
N PRO A 7 71.19 36.97 -48.03
CA PRO A 7 70.89 35.63 -47.57
C PRO A 7 69.54 35.60 -46.83
N LEU A 8 68.62 34.74 -47.28
CA LEU A 8 67.41 34.39 -46.55
C LEU A 8 67.78 33.43 -45.41
N ALA A 9 67.58 33.87 -44.17
CA ALA A 9 67.55 33.00 -43.00
C ALA A 9 66.23 32.21 -43.00
N ALA A 10 66.32 30.88 -42.99
CA ALA A 10 65.16 30.01 -42.88
C ALA A 10 64.64 30.03 -41.43
N ALA A 11 63.48 30.67 -41.22
CA ALA A 11 62.73 30.55 -39.97
C ALA A 11 61.93 29.24 -39.99
N VAL A 12 62.30 28.30 -39.12
CA VAL A 12 61.52 27.08 -38.86
C VAL A 12 60.34 27.47 -37.97
N VAL A 13 59.14 27.54 -38.54
CA VAL A 13 57.89 27.70 -37.79
C VAL A 13 57.49 26.31 -37.26
N ALA A 14 57.66 26.11 -35.95
CA ALA A 14 57.12 24.94 -35.27
C ALA A 14 55.61 25.09 -35.13
N ILE A 15 54.84 24.38 -35.98
CA ILE A 15 53.39 24.26 -35.84
C ILE A 15 53.12 23.26 -34.72
N ALA A 16 52.79 23.75 -33.53
CA ALA A 16 52.28 22.93 -32.44
C ALA A 16 50.85 22.48 -32.78
N LEU A 17 50.68 21.22 -33.18
CA LEU A 17 49.37 20.58 -33.29
C LEU A 17 48.79 20.39 -31.88
N SER A 18 47.93 21.32 -31.47
CA SER A 18 47.09 21.16 -30.29
C SER A 18 46.01 20.12 -30.59
N ALA A 19 46.23 18.87 -30.20
CA ALA A 19 45.19 17.84 -30.25
C ALA A 19 44.05 18.25 -29.29
N PRO A 20 42.77 18.25 -29.73
CA PRO A 20 41.67 18.51 -28.81
C PRO A 20 41.59 17.37 -27.79
N LEU A 21 41.72 17.73 -26.52
CA LEU A 21 41.46 16.82 -25.40
C LEU A 21 40.01 16.34 -25.50
N PRO A 22 39.73 15.03 -25.42
CA PRO A 22 38.37 14.54 -25.35
C PRO A 22 37.73 15.11 -24.09
N ALA A 23 36.67 15.90 -24.26
CA ALA A 23 35.82 16.31 -23.16
C ALA A 23 35.28 15.05 -22.49
N ALA A 24 35.71 14.80 -21.25
CA ALA A 24 35.15 13.75 -20.42
C ALA A 24 33.65 14.07 -20.25
N GLN A 25 32.80 13.33 -20.96
CA GLN A 25 31.37 13.35 -20.70
C GLN A 25 31.19 12.84 -19.28
N SER A 26 30.73 13.71 -18.38
CA SER A 26 30.28 13.29 -17.06
C SER A 26 29.13 12.31 -17.30
N VAL A 27 29.41 11.02 -17.07
CA VAL A 27 28.37 10.01 -16.98
C VAL A 27 27.40 10.54 -15.92
N ALA A 28 26.13 10.75 -16.30
CA ALA A 28 25.10 11.09 -15.33
C ALA A 28 25.22 10.12 -14.15
N PRO A 29 25.09 10.58 -12.89
CA PRO A 29 25.21 9.68 -11.75
C PRO A 29 24.26 8.52 -11.99
N GLY A 30 24.85 7.31 -12.15
CA GLY A 30 24.08 6.09 -12.31
C GLY A 30 23.08 6.00 -11.16
N PHE A 31 21.90 5.46 -11.45
CA PHE A 31 20.90 5.15 -10.44
C PHE A 31 21.59 4.42 -9.28
N ASN A 32 21.74 5.11 -8.15
CA ASN A 32 22.26 4.50 -6.95
C ASN A 32 21.04 3.93 -6.23
N PRO A 33 20.79 2.61 -6.29
CA PRO A 33 19.65 2.02 -5.62
C PRO A 33 19.74 2.37 -4.14
N SER A 34 18.60 2.69 -3.54
CA SER A 34 18.51 2.85 -2.08
C SER A 34 19.18 1.65 -1.40
N PRO A 35 19.93 1.84 -0.29
CA PRO A 35 20.46 0.71 0.49
C PRO A 35 19.37 -0.24 1.01
N HIS A 36 18.10 0.16 0.88
CA HIS A 36 16.93 -0.61 1.24
C HIS A 36 15.97 -0.80 0.05
N ALA A 37 16.51 -0.84 -1.18
CA ALA A 37 15.74 -1.11 -2.38
C ALA A 37 14.95 -2.43 -2.26
N ILE A 38 13.72 -2.44 -2.80
CA ILE A 38 12.95 -3.68 -2.88
C ILE A 38 13.39 -4.48 -4.11
N ASP A 39 13.79 -5.73 -3.87
CA ASP A 39 14.13 -6.69 -4.93
C ASP A 39 12.87 -7.12 -5.68
N ILE A 40 12.53 -6.43 -6.77
CA ILE A 40 11.39 -6.78 -7.63
C ILE A 40 11.75 -8.01 -8.48
N PRO A 41 10.93 -9.07 -8.50
CA PRO A 41 11.21 -10.24 -9.32
C PRO A 41 11.35 -9.91 -10.81
N PRO A 42 12.26 -10.59 -11.55
CA PRO A 42 12.57 -10.25 -12.94
C PRO A 42 11.43 -10.51 -13.94
N TRP A 43 10.37 -11.20 -13.50
CA TRP A 43 9.16 -11.41 -14.31
C TRP A 43 8.15 -10.25 -14.23
N PHE A 44 8.40 -9.24 -13.40
CA PHE A 44 7.74 -7.95 -13.53
C PHE A 44 8.21 -7.29 -14.83
N ARG A 45 7.26 -6.72 -15.56
CA ARG A 45 7.52 -6.06 -16.83
C ARG A 45 7.90 -4.61 -16.59
N GLU A 46 8.94 -4.17 -17.28
CA GLU A 46 9.19 -2.74 -17.47
C GLU A 46 8.39 -2.24 -18.67
N THR A 47 7.56 -1.23 -18.43
CA THR A 47 6.68 -0.63 -19.45
C THR A 47 6.78 0.89 -19.38
N PHE A 48 6.16 1.58 -20.33
CA PHE A 48 5.99 3.03 -20.30
C PHE A 48 4.92 3.50 -19.28
N LEU A 49 4.31 2.57 -18.54
CA LEU A 49 3.24 2.82 -17.57
C LEU A 49 2.03 3.56 -18.18
N ASP A 50 1.74 3.36 -19.48
CA ASP A 50 0.41 3.61 -20.03
C ASP A 50 -0.47 2.42 -19.69
N LEU A 51 -1.32 2.59 -18.67
CA LEU A 51 -2.10 1.48 -18.15
C LEU A 51 -3.13 0.96 -19.16
N ARG A 52 -3.57 1.78 -20.14
CA ARG A 52 -4.47 1.28 -21.21
C ARG A 52 -3.73 0.33 -22.12
N GLU A 53 -2.48 0.66 -22.47
CA GLU A 53 -1.63 -0.24 -23.23
C GLU A 53 -1.32 -1.51 -22.42
N ASP A 54 -0.89 -1.37 -21.18
CA ASP A 54 -0.58 -2.51 -20.31
C ASP A 54 -1.79 -3.46 -20.12
N ILE A 55 -3.00 -2.92 -19.96
CA ILE A 55 -4.25 -3.70 -19.90
C ILE A 55 -4.52 -4.42 -21.23
N ARG A 56 -4.43 -3.72 -22.37
CA ARG A 56 -4.66 -4.32 -23.69
C ARG A 56 -3.63 -5.42 -23.96
N ASP A 57 -2.39 -5.23 -23.57
CA ASP A 57 -1.28 -6.16 -23.77
C ASP A 57 -1.45 -7.42 -22.92
N ALA A 58 -1.85 -7.25 -21.65
CA ALA A 58 -2.25 -8.36 -20.80
C ALA A 58 -3.43 -9.14 -21.41
N ALA A 59 -4.47 -8.43 -21.86
CA ALA A 59 -5.67 -9.04 -22.44
C ALA A 59 -5.37 -9.84 -23.73
N ARG A 60 -4.49 -9.33 -24.61
CA ARG A 60 -4.04 -10.07 -25.81
C ARG A 60 -3.30 -11.37 -25.46
N ALA A 61 -2.65 -11.42 -24.30
CA ALA A 61 -2.01 -12.62 -23.76
C ALA A 61 -2.96 -13.52 -22.94
N GLY A 62 -4.26 -13.22 -22.87
CA GLY A 62 -5.22 -13.95 -22.05
C GLY A 62 -5.03 -13.74 -20.54
N LYS A 63 -4.39 -12.63 -20.14
CA LYS A 63 -4.03 -12.27 -18.77
C LYS A 63 -4.71 -10.96 -18.35
N ARG A 64 -4.67 -10.67 -17.05
CA ARG A 64 -5.05 -9.36 -16.48
C ARG A 64 -3.83 -8.55 -16.08
N LEU A 65 -3.98 -7.25 -15.89
CA LEU A 65 -2.89 -6.42 -15.37
C LEU A 65 -2.92 -6.43 -13.83
N MET A 66 -1.78 -6.69 -13.20
CA MET A 66 -1.53 -6.46 -11.78
C MET A 66 -0.53 -5.31 -11.64
N VAL A 67 -0.96 -4.21 -11.02
CA VAL A 67 -0.08 -3.08 -10.69
C VAL A 67 0.29 -3.16 -9.21
N TYR A 68 1.58 -3.24 -8.94
CA TYR A 68 2.15 -3.20 -7.60
C TYR A 68 2.62 -1.80 -7.24
N PHE A 69 2.19 -1.30 -6.10
CA PHE A 69 2.66 -0.06 -5.49
C PHE A 69 3.55 -0.40 -4.31
N GLY A 70 4.82 0.00 -4.39
CA GLY A 70 5.84 -0.24 -3.39
C GLY A 70 6.65 1.00 -3.04
N GLN A 71 7.56 0.83 -2.08
CA GLN A 71 8.61 1.80 -1.77
C GLN A 71 9.81 1.07 -1.18
N ASP A 72 10.98 1.68 -1.31
CA ASP A 72 12.19 1.23 -0.64
C ASP A 72 12.06 1.35 0.89
N GLY A 73 12.70 0.45 1.63
CA GLY A 73 12.61 0.39 3.09
C GLY A 73 11.29 -0.18 3.64
N CYS A 74 10.34 -0.55 2.77
CA CYS A 74 9.07 -1.14 3.19
C CYS A 74 9.22 -2.62 3.61
N PRO A 75 9.02 -2.98 4.89
CA PRO A 75 9.16 -4.36 5.35
C PRO A 75 8.11 -5.30 4.76
N TYR A 76 6.85 -4.85 4.66
CA TYR A 76 5.76 -5.63 4.08
C TYR A 76 5.95 -5.91 2.58
N CYS A 77 6.59 -4.98 1.88
CA CYS A 77 6.93 -5.11 0.47
C CYS A 77 8.01 -6.17 0.31
N ARG A 78 9.06 -6.10 1.14
CA ARG A 78 10.09 -7.12 1.20
C ARG A 78 9.51 -8.50 1.54
N GLU A 79 8.56 -8.57 2.47
CA GLU A 79 7.88 -9.83 2.80
C GLU A 79 7.09 -10.38 1.60
N LEU A 80 6.33 -9.54 0.90
CA LEU A 80 5.64 -9.94 -0.34
C LEU A 80 6.62 -10.55 -1.35
N MET A 81 7.79 -9.93 -1.56
CA MET A 81 8.79 -10.42 -2.50
C MET A 81 9.46 -11.73 -2.03
N ARG A 82 9.85 -11.81 -0.75
CA ARG A 82 10.68 -12.90 -0.20
C ARG A 82 9.90 -14.11 0.29
N VAL A 83 8.61 -13.96 0.56
CA VAL A 83 7.76 -15.05 1.03
C VAL A 83 6.74 -15.42 -0.03
N ASN A 84 5.88 -14.47 -0.43
CA ASN A 84 4.81 -14.79 -1.38
C ASN A 84 5.36 -15.06 -2.78
N PHE A 85 6.17 -14.15 -3.34
CA PHE A 85 6.70 -14.34 -4.69
C PHE A 85 7.94 -15.25 -4.76
N ALA A 86 8.48 -15.67 -3.61
CA ALA A 86 9.45 -16.75 -3.54
C ALA A 86 8.79 -18.14 -3.53
N ASP A 87 7.52 -18.26 -3.09
CA ASP A 87 6.73 -19.47 -3.28
C ASP A 87 6.45 -19.64 -4.79
N ARG A 88 7.09 -20.65 -5.39
CA ARG A 88 6.96 -20.98 -6.80
C ARG A 88 5.51 -21.14 -7.24
N ARG A 89 4.62 -21.70 -6.42
CA ARG A 89 3.21 -21.88 -6.75
C ARG A 89 2.49 -20.54 -6.94
N ILE A 90 2.79 -19.57 -6.08
CA ILE A 90 2.23 -18.21 -6.14
C ILE A 90 2.86 -17.44 -7.30
N ALA A 91 4.18 -17.53 -7.49
CA ALA A 91 4.87 -16.89 -8.60
C ALA A 91 4.38 -17.41 -9.96
N ASP A 92 4.28 -18.73 -10.13
CA ASP A 92 3.81 -19.38 -11.36
C ASP A 92 2.34 -19.01 -11.62
N LYS A 93 1.47 -19.02 -10.60
CA LYS A 93 0.08 -18.57 -10.72
C LYS A 93 0.00 -17.10 -11.14
N THR A 94 0.82 -16.24 -10.54
CA THR A 94 0.85 -14.81 -10.86
C THR A 94 1.26 -14.61 -12.31
N GLN A 95 2.37 -15.20 -12.75
CA GLN A 95 2.86 -15.09 -14.12
C GLN A 95 1.92 -15.70 -15.15
N LYS A 96 1.21 -16.77 -14.80
CA LYS A 96 0.23 -17.42 -15.69
C LYS A 96 -0.98 -16.52 -15.96
N HIS A 97 -1.47 -15.80 -14.95
CA HIS A 97 -2.74 -15.07 -15.04
C HIS A 97 -2.59 -13.56 -15.16
N PHE A 98 -1.41 -13.01 -14.88
CA PHE A 98 -1.21 -11.57 -14.82
C PHE A 98 0.06 -11.11 -15.57
N HIS A 99 -0.01 -9.93 -16.16
CA HIS A 99 1.16 -9.08 -16.37
C HIS A 99 1.34 -8.24 -15.12
N ALA A 100 2.54 -8.25 -14.56
CA ALA A 100 2.85 -7.50 -13.36
C ALA A 100 3.72 -6.29 -13.72
N VAL A 101 3.34 -5.11 -13.24
CA VAL A 101 4.14 -3.89 -13.36
C VAL A 101 4.31 -3.25 -11.98
N ALA A 102 5.44 -2.59 -11.76
CA ALA A 102 5.78 -1.98 -10.49
C ALA A 102 5.72 -0.45 -10.58
N ILE A 103 5.19 0.17 -9.53
CA ILE A 103 5.14 1.61 -9.32
C ILE A 103 5.76 1.90 -7.96
N ASN A 104 6.72 2.82 -7.93
CA ASN A 104 7.29 3.35 -6.69
C ASN A 104 6.44 4.55 -6.23
N ILE A 105 5.86 4.50 -5.03
CA ILE A 105 5.01 5.60 -4.53
C ILE A 105 5.76 6.93 -4.29
N TRP A 106 7.10 6.90 -4.36
CA TRP A 106 7.96 8.08 -4.32
C TRP A 106 8.60 8.42 -5.66
N GLY A 107 8.33 7.60 -6.67
CA GLY A 107 8.91 7.72 -8.00
C GLY A 107 8.33 8.90 -8.79
N ASP A 108 9.06 9.23 -9.85
CA ASP A 108 8.77 10.34 -10.75
C ASP A 108 8.62 9.90 -12.22
N ARG A 109 8.54 8.58 -12.48
CA ARG A 109 8.17 8.11 -13.83
C ARG A 109 6.76 8.60 -14.17
N GLU A 110 6.55 8.92 -15.44
CA GLU A 110 5.23 9.24 -15.93
C GLU A 110 4.34 7.99 -15.93
N VAL A 111 3.08 8.14 -15.54
CA VAL A 111 2.04 7.12 -15.55
C VAL A 111 0.83 7.70 -16.29
N THR A 112 0.36 7.01 -17.32
CA THR A 112 -0.86 7.39 -18.02
C THR A 112 -2.02 6.52 -17.54
N TRP A 113 -3.03 7.17 -16.94
CA TRP A 113 -4.21 6.50 -16.42
C TRP A 113 -5.16 6.05 -17.53
N ILE A 114 -6.16 5.23 -17.19
CA ILE A 114 -7.12 4.67 -18.14
C ILE A 114 -7.99 5.71 -18.85
N ASP A 115 -8.10 6.92 -18.29
CA ASP A 115 -8.79 8.06 -18.90
C ASP A 115 -7.86 8.93 -19.78
N GLY A 116 -6.58 8.56 -19.90
CA GLY A 116 -5.56 9.29 -20.65
C GLY A 116 -4.90 10.42 -19.87
N LYS A 117 -5.29 10.69 -18.62
CA LYS A 117 -4.60 11.68 -17.79
C LYS A 117 -3.25 11.16 -17.34
N THR A 118 -2.24 12.02 -17.40
CA THR A 118 -0.88 11.72 -16.95
C THR A 118 -0.65 12.16 -15.50
N TYR A 119 0.21 11.42 -14.83
CA TYR A 119 0.65 11.63 -13.46
C TYR A 119 2.14 11.27 -13.37
N THR A 120 2.80 11.69 -12.31
CA THR A 120 4.00 10.98 -11.84
C THR A 120 3.59 9.81 -10.95
N GLU A 121 4.42 8.79 -10.79
CA GLU A 121 4.12 7.65 -9.89
C GLU A 121 3.65 8.11 -8.49
N LYS A 122 4.32 9.08 -7.88
CA LYS A 122 3.94 9.63 -6.57
C LYS A 122 2.59 10.34 -6.55
N THR A 123 2.27 11.12 -7.59
CA THR A 123 0.97 11.83 -7.66
C THR A 123 -0.16 10.88 -8.05
N PHE A 124 0.16 9.84 -8.81
CA PHE A 124 -0.75 8.76 -9.16
C PHE A 124 -1.13 7.92 -7.94
N ALA A 125 -0.14 7.49 -7.15
CA ALA A 125 -0.37 6.79 -5.89
C ALA A 125 -1.24 7.62 -4.92
N ALA A 126 -0.99 8.93 -4.84
CA ALA A 126 -1.81 9.84 -4.04
C ALA A 126 -3.25 9.98 -4.58
N ALA A 127 -3.43 10.11 -5.90
CA ALA A 127 -4.75 10.17 -6.53
C ALA A 127 -5.58 8.91 -6.26
N LEU A 128 -4.93 7.74 -6.20
CA LEU A 128 -5.54 6.47 -5.83
C LEU A 128 -5.64 6.24 -4.32
N ARG A 129 -5.24 7.20 -3.48
CA ARG A 129 -5.23 7.09 -2.01
C ARG A 129 -4.48 5.84 -1.53
N VAL A 130 -3.29 5.60 -2.06
CA VAL A 130 -2.41 4.51 -1.61
C VAL A 130 -1.77 4.91 -0.28
N GLN A 131 -2.40 4.50 0.83
CA GLN A 131 -1.91 4.80 2.19
C GLN A 131 -0.96 3.73 2.75
N PHE A 132 -0.95 2.52 2.18
CA PHE A 132 -0.16 1.39 2.63
C PHE A 132 0.59 0.76 1.45
N THR A 133 1.82 0.33 1.69
CA THR A 133 2.59 -0.49 0.76
C THR A 133 2.90 -1.85 1.40
N PRO A 134 2.78 -2.96 0.66
CA PRO A 134 2.41 -3.02 -0.75
C PRO A 134 0.93 -2.71 -0.96
N THR A 135 0.57 -2.07 -2.07
CA THR A 135 -0.82 -2.07 -2.56
C THR A 135 -0.83 -2.75 -3.93
N LEU A 136 -1.78 -3.64 -4.17
CA LEU A 136 -1.93 -4.36 -5.43
C LEU A 136 -3.28 -4.02 -6.05
N LEU A 137 -3.26 -3.55 -7.30
CA LEU A 137 -4.46 -3.36 -8.11
C LEU A 137 -4.49 -4.38 -9.23
N PHE A 138 -5.56 -5.16 -9.28
CA PHE A 138 -5.83 -6.10 -10.35
C PHE A 138 -6.88 -5.48 -11.27
N PHE A 139 -6.50 -5.18 -12.50
CA PHE A 139 -7.38 -4.64 -13.51
C PHE A 139 -8.02 -5.74 -14.31
N ASP A 140 -9.23 -5.49 -14.76
CA ASP A 140 -9.90 -6.30 -15.74
C ASP A 140 -9.64 -5.86 -17.17
N GLU A 141 -10.13 -6.66 -18.10
CA GLU A 141 -9.91 -6.50 -19.54
C GLU A 141 -10.53 -5.19 -20.09
N LYS A 142 -11.42 -4.55 -19.31
CA LYS A 142 -12.08 -3.28 -19.64
C LYS A 142 -11.48 -2.09 -18.87
N GLY A 143 -10.44 -2.32 -18.07
CA GLY A 143 -9.80 -1.30 -17.22
C GLY A 143 -10.50 -1.02 -15.90
N GLY A 144 -11.51 -1.80 -15.51
CA GLY A 144 -12.08 -1.77 -14.17
C GLY A 144 -11.14 -2.41 -13.14
N ILE A 145 -11.12 -1.92 -11.91
CA ILE A 145 -10.39 -2.58 -10.82
C ILE A 145 -11.21 -3.79 -10.34
N ALA A 146 -10.74 -4.99 -10.68
CA ALA A 146 -11.35 -6.26 -10.27
C ALA A 146 -11.11 -6.56 -8.79
N LEU A 147 -9.93 -6.21 -8.29
CA LEU A 147 -9.55 -6.39 -6.89
C LEU A 147 -8.51 -5.35 -6.48
N ARG A 148 -8.64 -4.82 -5.26
CA ARG A 148 -7.62 -4.00 -4.61
C ARG A 148 -7.24 -4.67 -3.30
N LEU A 149 -5.94 -4.90 -3.11
CA LEU A 149 -5.39 -5.35 -1.84
C LEU A 149 -4.56 -4.21 -1.26
N ASN A 150 -4.90 -3.80 -0.05
CA ASN A 150 -4.11 -2.84 0.71
C ASN A 150 -3.22 -3.62 1.69
N GLY A 151 -1.91 -3.37 1.70
CA GLY A 151 -0.95 -4.04 2.58
C GLY A 151 -0.68 -5.52 2.28
N TYR A 152 0.05 -6.17 3.18
CA TYR A 152 0.48 -7.56 3.03
C TYR A 152 -0.61 -8.55 3.39
N TYR A 153 -0.70 -9.61 2.58
CA TYR A 153 -1.58 -10.77 2.79
C TYR A 153 -0.69 -12.00 2.89
N PRO A 154 -0.83 -12.85 3.93
CA PRO A 154 -0.08 -14.10 4.03
C PRO A 154 -0.30 -15.02 2.82
N PRO A 155 0.64 -15.94 2.51
CA PRO A 155 0.66 -16.71 1.27
C PRO A 155 -0.67 -17.38 0.88
N HIS A 156 -1.35 -18.00 1.84
CA HIS A 156 -2.62 -18.70 1.58
C HIS A 156 -3.76 -17.72 1.17
N LYS A 157 -3.88 -16.56 1.83
CA LYS A 157 -4.86 -15.52 1.45
C LYS A 157 -4.47 -14.82 0.16
N PHE A 158 -3.18 -14.60 -0.05
CA PHE A 158 -2.69 -13.98 -1.27
C PHE A 158 -2.94 -14.87 -2.49
N ASP A 159 -2.73 -16.18 -2.35
CA ASP A 159 -3.04 -17.15 -3.39
C ASP A 159 -4.54 -17.23 -3.73
N ALA A 160 -5.39 -17.13 -2.69
CA ALA A 160 -6.83 -16.96 -2.88
C ALA A 160 -7.15 -15.65 -3.62
N ALA A 161 -6.50 -14.55 -3.27
CA ALA A 161 -6.68 -13.26 -3.95
C ALA A 161 -6.30 -13.32 -5.44
N LEU A 162 -5.19 -13.98 -5.79
CA LEU A 162 -4.81 -14.22 -7.18
C LEU A 162 -5.86 -15.05 -7.92
N THR A 163 -6.42 -16.05 -7.27
CA THR A 163 -7.49 -16.88 -7.84
C THR A 163 -8.73 -16.03 -8.10
N TYR A 164 -9.18 -15.25 -7.12
CA TYR A 164 -10.33 -14.35 -7.23
C TYR A 164 -10.16 -13.29 -8.35
N ALA A 165 -8.96 -12.72 -8.44
CA ALA A 165 -8.65 -11.69 -9.42
C ALA A 165 -8.39 -12.23 -10.84
N SER A 166 -8.21 -13.54 -11.00
CA SER A 166 -7.84 -14.16 -12.28
C SER A 166 -8.93 -14.00 -13.36
N PRO A 167 -8.56 -14.01 -14.65
CA PRO A 167 -9.51 -13.93 -15.77
C PRO A 167 -10.64 -14.98 -15.71
N GLN A 168 -10.33 -16.17 -15.20
CA GLN A 168 -11.23 -17.33 -15.22
C GLN A 168 -12.23 -17.34 -14.06
N HIS A 169 -12.00 -16.54 -13.01
CA HIS A 169 -12.86 -16.56 -11.84
C HIS A 169 -14.18 -15.81 -12.10
N PRO A 170 -15.35 -16.44 -11.88
CA PRO A 170 -16.64 -15.80 -12.09
C PRO A 170 -16.91 -14.75 -11.01
N ARG A 171 -17.22 -13.51 -11.39
CA ARG A 171 -17.55 -12.40 -10.46
C ARG A 171 -18.98 -12.49 -9.90
N LYS A 172 -19.32 -13.61 -9.27
CA LYS A 172 -20.66 -13.83 -8.69
C LYS A 172 -20.74 -13.53 -7.20
N GLU A 173 -19.61 -13.30 -6.56
CA GLU A 173 -19.51 -13.09 -5.12
C GLU A 173 -18.50 -11.99 -4.76
N THR A 174 -18.57 -11.50 -3.52
CA THR A 174 -17.60 -10.54 -2.98
C THR A 174 -16.30 -11.25 -2.60
N PHE A 175 -15.18 -10.51 -2.63
CA PHE A 175 -13.89 -11.06 -2.20
C PHE A 175 -13.91 -11.52 -0.74
N ALA A 176 -14.62 -10.80 0.15
CA ALA A 176 -14.80 -11.20 1.54
C ALA A 176 -15.44 -12.59 1.66
N ALA A 177 -16.56 -12.81 0.97
CA ALA A 177 -17.27 -14.09 0.99
C ALA A 177 -16.43 -15.22 0.39
N PHE A 178 -15.69 -14.93 -0.69
CA PHE A 178 -14.76 -15.88 -1.29
C PHE A 178 -13.67 -16.29 -0.28
N LEU A 179 -13.03 -15.31 0.37
CA LEU A 179 -11.93 -15.53 1.30
C LEU A 179 -12.37 -16.27 2.57
N GLN A 180 -13.61 -16.05 3.04
CA GLN A 180 -14.19 -16.74 4.19
C GLN A 180 -14.22 -18.27 4.03
N ARG A 181 -14.32 -18.76 2.79
CA ARG A 181 -14.35 -20.19 2.47
C ARG A 181 -12.98 -20.80 2.20
N GLN A 182 -11.93 -19.97 2.12
CA GLN A 182 -10.57 -20.45 1.86
C GLN A 182 -9.92 -20.97 3.14
N ALA A 183 -8.86 -21.77 2.97
CA ALA A 183 -8.18 -22.46 4.05
C ALA A 183 -7.81 -21.50 5.20
N ARG A 184 -8.17 -21.91 6.42
CA ARG A 184 -8.03 -21.12 7.64
C ARG A 184 -6.66 -21.39 8.25
N GLU A 185 -5.96 -20.33 8.63
CA GLU A 185 -4.89 -20.44 9.61
C GLU A 185 -5.49 -20.87 10.96
N PRO A 186 -4.73 -21.61 11.79
CA PRO A 186 -5.13 -21.85 13.17
C PRO A 186 -5.40 -20.51 13.86
N ALA A 187 -6.60 -20.37 14.41
CA ALA A 187 -7.03 -19.20 15.16
C ALA A 187 -7.73 -19.63 16.44
N SER A 188 -7.96 -18.68 17.34
CA SER A 188 -8.55 -18.96 18.65
C SER A 188 -10.03 -19.33 18.62
N GLY A 189 -10.72 -19.14 17.48
CA GLY A 189 -12.15 -19.42 17.32
C GLY A 189 -13.08 -18.52 18.13
N ARG A 190 -12.57 -17.41 18.68
CA ARG A 190 -13.31 -16.48 19.52
C ARG A 190 -13.05 -15.03 19.14
N LEU A 191 -14.03 -14.17 19.41
CA LEU A 191 -13.81 -12.72 19.36
C LEU A 191 -13.22 -12.25 20.70
N HIS A 192 -12.19 -11.41 20.68
CA HIS A 192 -11.48 -11.00 21.89
C HIS A 192 -12.13 -9.78 22.55
N PRO A 193 -12.62 -9.86 23.79
CA PRO A 193 -13.14 -8.69 24.49
C PRO A 193 -11.99 -7.73 24.83
N GLN A 194 -12.31 -6.44 24.92
CA GLN A 194 -11.42 -5.41 25.46
C GLN A 194 -12.22 -4.49 26.38
N PRO A 195 -11.62 -3.98 27.47
CA PRO A 195 -12.33 -3.16 28.44
C PRO A 195 -12.80 -1.82 27.86
N PHE A 196 -12.16 -1.34 26.79
CA PHE A 196 -12.47 -0.08 26.12
C PHE A 196 -13.47 -0.22 24.96
N PHE A 197 -13.89 -1.44 24.61
CA PHE A 197 -14.91 -1.61 23.58
C PHE A 197 -16.28 -1.16 24.08
N MET A 198 -16.98 -0.42 23.23
CA MET A 198 -18.40 -0.13 23.39
C MET A 198 -19.19 -1.44 23.51
N LYS A 199 -20.25 -1.41 24.30
CA LYS A 199 -21.17 -2.54 24.47
C LYS A 199 -22.42 -2.32 23.61
N PRO A 200 -23.07 -3.39 23.12
CA PRO A 200 -24.37 -3.28 22.45
C PRO A 200 -25.46 -2.74 23.41
N PRO A 201 -26.55 -2.15 22.90
CA PRO A 201 -26.86 -1.95 21.48
C PRO A 201 -25.93 -0.92 20.81
N PHE A 202 -25.54 -1.17 19.56
CA PHE A 202 -24.63 -0.31 18.82
C PHE A 202 -25.39 0.77 18.05
N ASP A 203 -25.35 2.01 18.57
CA ASP A 203 -25.82 3.20 17.86
C ASP A 203 -24.64 4.17 17.66
N PHE A 204 -24.20 4.30 16.41
CA PHE A 204 -23.08 5.17 16.04
C PHE A 204 -23.52 6.51 15.46
N SER A 205 -24.82 6.81 15.45
CA SER A 205 -25.35 8.04 14.88
C SER A 205 -24.71 9.26 15.51
N THR A 206 -24.38 10.27 14.70
CA THR A 206 -23.70 11.48 15.16
C THR A 206 -24.48 12.22 16.25
N SER A 207 -25.82 12.14 16.22
CA SER A 207 -26.70 12.67 17.26
C SER A 207 -26.48 12.05 18.65
N GLN A 208 -26.05 10.79 18.70
CA GLN A 208 -25.80 10.07 19.96
C GLN A 208 -24.35 10.20 20.44
N ARG A 209 -23.43 10.69 19.58
CA ARG A 209 -22.00 10.73 19.84
C ARG A 209 -21.54 12.12 20.31
N THR A 210 -21.81 12.43 21.57
CA THR A 210 -21.51 13.73 22.19
C THR A 210 -20.06 13.90 22.67
N SER A 211 -19.27 12.81 22.68
CA SER A 211 -17.89 12.82 23.18
C SER A 211 -16.92 13.68 22.34
N GLY A 212 -17.27 13.97 21.09
CA GLY A 212 -16.40 14.61 20.10
C GLY A 212 -15.20 13.76 19.67
N ARG A 213 -15.01 12.55 20.23
CA ARG A 213 -13.93 11.64 19.91
C ARG A 213 -14.14 11.02 18.53
N PRO A 214 -13.08 10.66 17.79
CA PRO A 214 -13.22 9.84 16.59
C PRO A 214 -13.77 8.44 16.92
N LEU A 215 -14.48 7.84 15.98
CA LEU A 215 -14.96 6.45 16.08
C LEU A 215 -13.99 5.53 15.37
N ALA A 216 -13.61 4.43 16.01
CA ALA A 216 -12.91 3.33 15.37
C ALA A 216 -13.80 2.09 15.38
N ILE A 217 -14.18 1.60 14.19
CA ILE A 217 -14.90 0.35 14.02
C ILE A 217 -13.91 -0.73 13.63
N VAL A 218 -13.75 -1.72 14.51
CA VAL A 218 -12.90 -2.88 14.32
C VAL A 218 -13.75 -4.03 13.78
N PHE A 219 -13.57 -4.37 12.51
CA PHE A 219 -14.18 -5.54 11.89
C PHE A 219 -13.29 -6.77 12.08
N GLU A 220 -13.84 -7.80 12.71
CA GLU A 220 -13.17 -9.07 13.01
C GLU A 220 -14.03 -10.27 12.64
N GLN A 221 -13.47 -11.46 12.84
CA GLN A 221 -14.19 -12.73 12.77
C GLN A 221 -13.56 -13.71 13.74
N LYS A 222 -14.30 -14.72 14.19
CA LYS A 222 -13.85 -15.70 15.19
C LYS A 222 -12.60 -16.47 14.75
N GLU A 223 -12.55 -16.83 13.46
CA GLU A 223 -11.43 -17.56 12.87
C GLU A 223 -10.48 -16.59 12.16
N CYS A 224 -9.61 -15.94 12.93
CA CYS A 224 -8.69 -14.91 12.43
C CYS A 224 -7.40 -14.83 13.27
N ALA A 225 -6.33 -15.51 12.84
CA ALA A 225 -5.03 -15.46 13.51
C ALA A 225 -4.46 -14.02 13.61
N ALA A 226 -4.64 -13.21 12.58
CA ALA A 226 -4.23 -11.80 12.60
C ALA A 226 -5.04 -10.95 13.61
N CYS A 227 -6.29 -11.32 13.90
CA CYS A 227 -7.11 -10.69 14.92
C CYS A 227 -6.61 -11.10 16.31
N ASP A 228 -6.25 -12.37 16.49
CA ASP A 228 -5.61 -12.87 17.72
C ASP A 228 -4.32 -12.07 18.02
N GLU A 229 -3.46 -11.89 17.01
CA GLU A 229 -2.23 -11.10 17.14
C GLU A 229 -2.51 -9.62 17.43
N MET A 230 -3.45 -8.99 16.69
CA MET A 230 -3.84 -7.60 16.92
C MET A 230 -4.27 -7.38 18.38
N HIS A 231 -5.00 -8.33 18.97
CA HIS A 231 -5.40 -8.26 20.37
C HIS A 231 -4.26 -8.52 21.35
N ALA A 232 -3.48 -9.58 21.13
CA ALA A 232 -2.42 -10.00 22.03
C ALA A 232 -1.21 -9.05 22.05
N GLN A 233 -0.93 -8.38 20.93
CA GLN A 233 0.26 -7.55 20.76
C GLN A 233 -0.08 -6.09 20.45
N GLY A 234 -1.04 -5.84 19.54
CA GLY A 234 -1.43 -4.49 19.14
C GLY A 234 -2.13 -3.72 20.25
N PHE A 235 -3.34 -4.16 20.64
CA PHE A 235 -4.12 -3.53 21.71
C PHE A 235 -3.49 -3.67 23.10
N ALA A 236 -2.71 -4.72 23.33
CA ALA A 236 -1.96 -4.91 24.57
C ALA A 236 -0.72 -4.00 24.67
N HIS A 237 -0.33 -3.28 23.60
CA HIS A 237 0.82 -2.38 23.66
C HIS A 237 0.53 -1.15 24.55
N PRO A 238 1.44 -0.73 25.46
CA PRO A 238 1.19 0.38 26.38
C PRO A 238 0.79 1.69 25.70
N ALA A 239 1.46 2.05 24.60
CA ALA A 239 1.12 3.26 23.85
C ALA A 239 -0.28 3.17 23.21
N MET A 240 -0.71 1.97 22.80
CA MET A 240 -2.03 1.75 22.24
C MET A 240 -3.12 1.84 23.32
N ARG A 241 -2.87 1.34 24.54
CA ARG A 241 -3.78 1.53 25.68
C ARG A 241 -4.01 3.00 26.02
N ALA A 242 -2.99 3.84 25.94
CA ALA A 242 -3.15 5.29 26.14
C ALA A 242 -3.97 5.94 25.02
N LEU A 243 -3.76 5.50 23.78
CA LEU A 243 -4.52 6.00 22.62
C LEU A 243 -5.98 5.56 22.64
N SER A 244 -6.32 4.35 23.13
CA SER A 244 -7.69 3.85 23.08
C SER A 244 -8.69 4.73 23.84
N ALA A 245 -8.25 5.39 24.92
CA ALA A 245 -9.08 6.34 25.68
C ALA A 245 -9.52 7.57 24.84
N ARG A 246 -8.81 7.86 23.73
CA ARG A 246 -9.08 8.99 22.83
C ARG A 246 -10.09 8.67 21.74
N PHE A 247 -10.64 7.46 21.72
CA PHE A 247 -11.61 7.01 20.73
C PHE A 247 -12.87 6.46 21.39
N ASP A 248 -13.97 6.52 20.65
CA ASP A 248 -15.05 5.55 20.82
C ASP A 248 -14.70 4.33 19.94
N ILE A 249 -14.56 3.14 20.53
CA ILE A 249 -14.13 1.95 19.78
C ILE A 249 -15.19 0.87 19.89
N ALA A 250 -15.68 0.37 18.75
CA ALA A 250 -16.59 -0.76 18.70
C ALA A 250 -15.99 -1.89 17.85
N ARG A 251 -16.28 -3.12 18.26
CA ARG A 251 -15.91 -4.32 17.52
C ARG A 251 -17.16 -4.95 16.92
N LEU A 252 -17.16 -5.13 15.60
CA LEU A 252 -18.23 -5.77 14.85
C LEU A 252 -17.72 -7.04 14.16
N GLU A 253 -18.58 -8.03 14.00
CA GLU A 253 -18.26 -9.23 13.22
C GLU A 253 -18.48 -8.97 11.72
N LEU A 254 -17.48 -9.25 10.87
CA LEU A 254 -17.52 -8.97 9.42
C LEU A 254 -18.73 -9.65 8.73
N PHE A 255 -19.14 -10.81 9.24
CA PHE A 255 -20.27 -11.59 8.74
C PHE A 255 -21.40 -11.71 9.77
N GLY A 256 -21.43 -10.82 10.78
CA GLY A 256 -22.42 -10.84 11.84
C GLY A 256 -23.77 -10.24 11.43
N GLU A 257 -24.84 -10.73 12.06
CA GLU A 257 -26.20 -10.21 11.90
C GLU A 257 -26.61 -9.24 13.01
N GLY A 258 -25.66 -8.82 13.86
CA GLY A 258 -25.91 -7.87 14.93
C GLY A 258 -26.49 -6.55 14.41
N ALA A 259 -27.51 -6.01 15.08
CA ALA A 259 -28.11 -4.75 14.69
C ALA A 259 -27.19 -3.57 15.03
N VAL A 260 -26.99 -2.68 14.05
CA VAL A 260 -26.20 -1.46 14.21
C VAL A 260 -26.93 -0.25 13.61
N VAL A 261 -26.73 0.93 14.19
CA VAL A 261 -27.09 2.20 13.56
C VAL A 261 -25.81 2.86 13.08
N THR A 262 -25.70 3.12 11.78
CA THR A 262 -24.51 3.76 11.18
C THR A 262 -24.38 5.22 11.64
N PRO A 263 -23.21 5.88 11.43
CA PRO A 263 -23.05 7.30 11.72
C PRO A 263 -24.09 8.21 11.04
N ALA A 264 -24.62 7.80 9.90
CA ALA A 264 -25.68 8.49 9.18
C ALA A 264 -27.11 8.21 9.72
N GLY A 265 -27.25 7.45 10.82
CA GLY A 265 -28.55 7.10 11.41
C GLY A 265 -29.28 5.93 10.74
N LYS A 266 -28.70 5.31 9.70
CA LYS A 266 -29.29 4.15 9.03
C LYS A 266 -29.18 2.90 9.89
N ARG A 267 -30.30 2.24 10.16
CA ARG A 267 -30.36 0.90 10.79
C ARG A 267 -29.98 -0.18 9.76
N THR A 268 -29.11 -1.10 10.16
CA THR A 268 -28.57 -2.18 9.30
C THR A 268 -28.02 -3.31 10.17
N SER A 269 -27.50 -4.38 9.57
CA SER A 269 -26.66 -5.38 10.27
C SER A 269 -25.16 -5.08 10.13
N GLU A 270 -24.34 -5.67 11.01
CA GLU A 270 -22.87 -5.62 10.94
C GLU A 270 -22.36 -6.01 9.54
N ALA A 271 -22.80 -7.17 9.03
CA ALA A 271 -22.38 -7.68 7.73
C ALA A 271 -22.81 -6.78 6.58
N GLN A 272 -24.04 -6.24 6.62
CA GLN A 272 -24.50 -5.31 5.59
C GLN A 272 -23.69 -4.01 5.62
N TRP A 273 -23.38 -3.47 6.79
CA TRP A 273 -22.59 -2.25 6.89
C TRP A 273 -21.15 -2.47 6.42
N ALA A 274 -20.55 -3.60 6.76
CA ALA A 274 -19.21 -3.95 6.28
C ALA A 274 -19.14 -4.05 4.74
N ARG A 275 -20.18 -4.61 4.09
CA ARG A 275 -20.31 -4.63 2.62
C ARG A 275 -20.42 -3.22 2.03
N GLU A 276 -21.21 -2.34 2.66
CA GLU A 276 -21.36 -0.96 2.22
C GLU A 276 -20.03 -0.17 2.34
N LEU A 277 -19.26 -0.44 3.39
CA LEU A 277 -17.90 0.09 3.59
C LEU A 277 -16.83 -0.61 2.72
N ARG A 278 -17.22 -1.66 1.98
CA ARG A 278 -16.35 -2.51 1.16
C ARG A 278 -15.21 -3.17 1.93
N VAL A 279 -15.44 -3.50 3.21
CA VAL A 279 -14.45 -4.21 4.03
C VAL A 279 -14.33 -5.64 3.54
N ALA A 280 -13.14 -6.02 3.10
CA ALA A 280 -12.89 -7.33 2.50
C ALA A 280 -11.99 -8.25 3.34
N TYR A 281 -11.36 -7.72 4.38
CA TYR A 281 -10.33 -8.40 5.15
C TYR A 281 -10.50 -8.21 6.65
N THR A 282 -10.03 -9.16 7.46
CA THR A 282 -9.97 -9.05 8.91
C THR A 282 -8.55 -9.32 9.44
N PRO A 283 -8.08 -8.54 10.44
CA PRO A 283 -8.78 -7.39 11.03
C PRO A 283 -8.79 -6.18 10.09
N THR A 284 -9.86 -5.38 10.16
CA THR A 284 -9.92 -4.06 9.54
C THR A 284 -10.37 -3.04 10.58
N VAL A 285 -9.72 -1.87 10.63
CA VAL A 285 -10.17 -0.75 11.46
C VAL A 285 -10.57 0.40 10.56
N VAL A 286 -11.81 0.84 10.62
CA VAL A 286 -12.30 2.03 9.90
C VAL A 286 -12.48 3.17 10.90
N PHE A 287 -11.82 4.29 10.64
CA PHE A 287 -11.86 5.47 11.48
C PHE A 287 -12.81 6.51 10.89
N PHE A 288 -13.71 7.04 11.73
CA PHE A 288 -14.65 8.10 11.37
C PHE A 288 -14.43 9.34 12.22
N ASP A 289 -14.63 10.51 11.62
CA ASP A 289 -14.65 11.78 12.35
C ASP A 289 -15.91 11.89 13.23
N ALA A 290 -16.00 12.98 14.00
CA ALA A 290 -17.17 13.25 14.84
C ALA A 290 -18.47 13.47 14.04
N ARG A 291 -18.38 13.73 12.73
CA ARG A 291 -19.52 13.89 11.81
C ARG A 291 -19.85 12.60 11.05
N GLY A 292 -19.16 11.49 11.34
CA GLY A 292 -19.40 10.21 10.70
C GLY A 292 -18.76 10.04 9.32
N ALA A 293 -17.88 10.96 8.90
CA ALA A 293 -17.13 10.81 7.66
C ALA A 293 -15.91 9.91 7.89
N GLU A 294 -15.67 8.96 6.99
CA GLU A 294 -14.48 8.12 7.05
C GLU A 294 -13.20 8.95 6.84
N LEU A 295 -12.27 8.84 7.78
CA LEU A 295 -10.99 9.54 7.79
C LEU A 295 -9.86 8.68 7.21
N PHE A 296 -9.81 7.44 7.67
CA PHE A 296 -8.68 6.54 7.45
C PHE A 296 -9.16 5.11 7.71
N ARG A 297 -8.45 4.13 7.17
CA ARG A 297 -8.68 2.73 7.53
C ARG A 297 -7.39 1.94 7.50
N ILE A 298 -7.30 0.91 8.34
CA ILE A 298 -6.32 -0.16 8.24
C ILE A 298 -7.06 -1.35 7.66
N GLU A 299 -6.71 -1.78 6.45
CA GLU A 299 -7.36 -2.92 5.77
C GLU A 299 -6.30 -3.93 5.32
N ALA A 300 -5.47 -4.36 6.27
CA ALA A 300 -4.33 -5.23 6.04
C ALA A 300 -3.83 -5.84 7.36
N TYR A 301 -2.98 -6.87 7.24
CA TYR A 301 -2.12 -7.26 8.35
C TYR A 301 -1.09 -6.15 8.64
N VAL A 302 -1.04 -5.71 9.90
CA VAL A 302 -0.07 -4.71 10.36
C VAL A 302 0.49 -5.09 11.73
N ARG A 303 1.80 -4.86 11.89
CA ARG A 303 2.54 -5.04 13.15
C ARG A 303 2.21 -3.94 14.17
N PRO A 304 2.48 -4.17 15.47
CA PRO A 304 2.10 -3.25 16.56
C PRO A 304 2.52 -1.79 16.36
N PHE A 305 3.72 -1.52 15.82
CA PHE A 305 4.16 -0.15 15.53
C PHE A 305 3.24 0.55 14.53
N HIS A 306 2.91 -0.10 13.42
CA HIS A 306 2.06 0.45 12.37
C HIS A 306 0.62 0.62 12.86
N PHE A 307 0.12 -0.35 13.62
CA PHE A 307 -1.19 -0.31 14.24
C PHE A 307 -1.33 0.88 15.20
N THR A 308 -0.40 1.02 16.16
CA THR A 308 -0.39 2.14 17.11
C THR A 308 -0.26 3.49 16.39
N SER A 309 0.57 3.55 15.36
CA SER A 309 0.79 4.78 14.59
C SER A 309 -0.44 5.22 13.80
N ALA A 310 -1.25 4.28 13.31
CA ALA A 310 -2.53 4.59 12.68
C ALA A 310 -3.53 5.24 13.65
N PHE A 311 -3.63 4.72 14.87
CA PHE A 311 -4.44 5.37 15.91
C PHE A 311 -3.89 6.75 16.27
N ASP A 312 -2.58 6.91 16.40
CA ASP A 312 -1.99 8.21 16.70
C ASP A 312 -2.18 9.22 15.57
N TYR A 313 -2.09 8.78 14.32
CA TYR A 313 -2.34 9.61 13.13
C TYR A 313 -3.75 10.23 13.14
N VAL A 314 -4.75 9.44 13.54
CA VAL A 314 -6.13 9.93 13.67
C VAL A 314 -6.30 10.76 14.95
N ALA A 315 -5.75 10.32 16.08
CA ALA A 315 -5.91 10.98 17.37
C ALA A 315 -5.25 12.36 17.44
N SER A 316 -4.07 12.50 16.82
CA SER A 316 -3.33 13.76 16.71
C SER A 316 -3.94 14.73 15.70
N GLY A 317 -4.79 14.24 14.78
CA GLY A 317 -5.29 15.03 13.66
C GLY A 317 -4.26 15.26 12.55
N ALA A 318 -3.11 14.56 12.59
CA ALA A 318 -2.02 14.73 11.64
C ALA A 318 -2.45 14.54 10.17
N TYR A 319 -3.50 13.76 9.90
CA TYR A 319 -4.08 13.57 8.57
C TYR A 319 -4.52 14.86 7.87
N ARG A 320 -4.72 15.95 8.60
CA ARG A 320 -5.12 17.24 8.04
C ARG A 320 -3.95 17.99 7.42
N SER A 321 -2.77 17.90 8.02
CA SER A 321 -1.56 18.59 7.56
C SER A 321 -0.65 17.69 6.73
N GLU A 322 -0.64 16.38 7.03
CA GLU A 322 0.11 15.37 6.30
C GLU A 322 -0.86 14.24 5.89
N PRO A 323 -1.45 14.31 4.68
CA PRO A 323 -2.39 13.30 4.21
C PRO A 323 -1.73 11.96 3.87
N SER A 324 -0.40 11.90 3.73
CA SER A 324 0.33 10.65 3.51
C SER A 324 0.66 9.98 4.84
N PHE A 325 -0.03 8.87 5.12
CA PHE A 325 0.28 8.05 6.29
C PHE A 325 1.72 7.51 6.26
N GLN A 326 2.28 7.25 5.07
CA GLN A 326 3.66 6.79 4.93
C GLN A 326 4.68 7.86 5.36
N ARG A 327 4.46 9.13 4.97
CA ARG A 327 5.31 10.23 5.45
C ARG A 327 5.20 10.42 6.95
N PHE A 328 3.98 10.35 7.49
CA PHE A 328 3.75 10.38 8.93
C PHE A 328 4.51 9.27 9.67
N LEU A 329 4.47 8.04 9.16
CA LEU A 329 5.19 6.90 9.73
C LEU A 329 6.71 7.12 9.72
N GLN A 330 7.26 7.63 8.62
CA GLN A 330 8.70 7.92 8.50
C GLN A 330 9.13 8.96 9.55
N ALA A 331 8.45 10.11 9.60
CA ALA A 331 8.74 11.17 10.57
C ALA A 331 8.60 10.70 12.03
N ARG A 332 7.57 9.89 12.30
CA ARG A 332 7.37 9.28 13.62
C ARG A 332 8.51 8.32 13.98
N ALA A 333 8.92 7.46 13.05
CA ALA A 333 10.02 6.51 13.29
C ALA A 333 11.35 7.25 13.53
N GLU A 334 11.62 8.32 12.79
CA GLU A 334 12.78 9.19 12.99
C GLU A 334 12.77 9.85 14.36
N THR A 335 11.62 10.40 14.78
CA THR A 335 11.44 11.02 16.10
C THR A 335 11.75 10.03 17.24
N ILE A 336 11.25 8.79 17.13
CA ILE A 336 11.51 7.75 18.13
C ILE A 336 13.00 7.38 18.17
N ARG A 337 13.64 7.21 17.00
CA ARG A 337 15.07 6.89 16.92
C ARG A 337 15.95 8.03 17.46
N ALA A 338 15.60 9.28 17.17
CA ALA A 338 16.32 10.45 17.68
C ALA A 338 16.22 10.55 19.21
N ALA A 339 15.12 10.09 19.80
CA ALA A 339 14.95 9.97 21.25
C ALA A 339 15.62 8.72 21.86
N GLY A 340 16.39 7.94 21.08
CA GLY A 340 17.06 6.72 21.52
C GLY A 340 16.14 5.48 21.60
N GLY A 341 14.89 5.59 21.14
CA GLY A 341 13.94 4.49 21.09
C GLY A 341 14.19 3.51 19.94
N LYS A 342 13.72 2.27 20.12
CA LYS A 342 13.75 1.24 19.06
C LYS A 342 12.44 1.27 18.26
N VAL A 343 12.54 1.11 16.95
CA VAL A 343 11.40 1.01 16.04
C VAL A 343 11.43 -0.37 15.36
N GLU A 344 10.49 -1.23 15.73
CA GLU A 344 10.29 -2.54 15.13
C GLU A 344 9.24 -2.43 14.01
N LEU A 345 9.69 -2.55 12.78
CA LEU A 345 8.84 -2.40 11.59
C LEU A 345 8.28 -3.73 11.06
N TRP A 346 8.91 -4.85 11.43
CA TRP A 346 8.52 -6.21 11.07
C TRP A 346 8.76 -7.15 12.22
#